data_AF-A0A3E0INZ6-F1
#
_entry.id   AF-A0A3E0INZ6-F1
#
_cell.length_a   1.000
_cell.length_b   1.000
_cell.length_c   1.000
_cell.angle_alpha   90.00
_cell.angle_beta   90.00
_cell.angle_gamma   90.00
#
_symmetry.space_group_name_H-M   'P 1'
#
loop_
_entity.id
_entity.type
_entity.pdbx_description
1 polymer ?
#
loop_
_entity_poly.entity_id
_entity_poly.type
_entity_poly.pdbx_seq_one_letter_code
_entity_poly.pdbx_strand_id
1 'polypeptide(L)' 'MIKQDKYEYIRPQNLKDIGDEIQKIIDYKRYEKLKDIVEHINDYVEAELDIFPSDEIYELMINAGDFD' A
#
# COMPACT_ATOMS: atom_id res chain seq x y z
N MET A 1 -1.81 34.23 9.55
CA MET A 1 -0.82 33.18 9.86
C MET A 1 -1.27 31.93 9.15
N ILE A 2 -0.57 31.52 8.08
CA ILE A 2 -0.77 30.20 7.50
C ILE A 2 -0.18 29.23 8.54
N LYS A 3 -1.01 28.40 9.18
CA LYS A 3 -0.49 27.28 9.96
C LYS A 3 0.34 26.46 8.98
N GLN A 4 1.65 26.41 9.19
CA GLN A 4 2.44 25.32 8.64
C GLN A 4 1.95 24.08 9.38
N ASP A 5 0.92 23.45 8.83
CA ASP A 5 0.49 22.14 9.28
C ASP A 5 1.74 21.26 9.26
N LYS A 6 2.06 20.66 10.41
CA LYS A 6 3.26 19.85 10.52
C LYS A 6 2.95 18.53 9.83
N TYR A 7 3.87 18.09 8.96
CA TYR A 7 3.77 16.76 8.40
C TYR A 7 3.85 15.70 9.51
N GLU A 8 2.85 14.84 9.58
CA GLU A 8 2.77 13.68 10.46
C GLU A 8 2.47 12.45 9.62
N TYR A 9 3.37 11.46 9.69
CA TYR A 9 3.20 10.20 8.98
C TYR A 9 2.20 9.32 9.71
N ILE A 10 1.19 8.83 9.00
CA ILE A 10 0.23 7.87 9.51
C ILE A 10 0.42 6.56 8.74
N ARG A 11 0.65 5.45 9.44
CA ARG A 11 0.74 4.12 8.82
C ARG A 11 -0.61 3.80 8.15
N PRO A 12 -0.66 3.65 6.82
CA PRO A 12 -1.90 3.37 6.12
C PRO A 12 -2.50 2.04 6.55
N GLN A 13 -3.83 1.97 6.67
CA GLN A 13 -4.56 0.73 7.00
C GLN A 13 -5.32 0.16 5.80
N ASN A 14 -5.43 0.92 4.71
CA ASN A 14 -6.15 0.55 3.50
C ASN A 14 -5.64 1.39 2.30
N LEU A 15 -6.14 1.07 1.10
CA LEU A 15 -5.75 1.75 -0.14
C LEU A 15 -6.08 3.25 -0.15
N LYS A 16 -7.16 3.68 0.49
CA LYS A 16 -7.50 5.11 0.59
C LYS A 16 -6.47 5.85 1.43
N ASP A 17 -6.09 5.28 2.57
CA ASP A 17 -5.06 5.88 3.44
C ASP A 17 -3.71 5.98 2.73
N ILE A 18 -3.37 5.00 1.87
CA ILE A 18 -2.15 5.03 1.05
C ILE A 18 -2.19 6.25 0.11
N GLY A 19 -3.30 6.46 -0.60
CA GLY A 19 -3.46 7.60 -1.49
C GLY A 19 -3.37 8.94 -0.75
N ASP A 20 -4.05 9.05 0.40
CA ASP A 20 -4.04 10.24 1.25
C ASP A 20 -2.62 10.55 1.77
N GLU A 21 -1.84 9.54 2.15
CA GLU A 21 -0.47 9.73 2.66
C GLU A 21 0.52 10.08 1.54
N ILE A 22 0.38 9.49 0.34
CA ILE A 22 1.18 9.89 -0.84
C ILE A 22 0.95 11.38 -1.17
N GLN A 23 -0.30 11.84 -1.12
CA GLN A 23 -0.61 13.25 -1.39
C GLN A 23 0.07 14.17 -0.35
N LYS A 24 0.01 13.84 0.94
CA LYS A 24 0.74 14.59 1.98
C LYS A 24 2.25 14.59 1.72
N ILE A 25 2.83 13.45 1.36
CA ILE A 25 4.27 13.37 1.06
C ILE A 25 4.65 14.35 -0.06
N ILE A 26 3.83 14.46 -1.09
CA ILE A 26 4.04 15.40 -2.21
C ILE A 26 3.91 16.85 -1.72
N ASP A 27 2.82 17.17 -1.01
CA ASP A 27 2.51 18.53 -0.56
C ASP A 27 3.57 19.08 0.42
N TYR A 28 4.08 18.23 1.30
CA TYR A 28 5.11 18.56 2.29
C TYR A 28 6.54 18.25 1.83
N LYS A 29 6.72 17.72 0.61
CA LYS A 29 8.02 17.34 0.04
C LYS A 29 8.81 16.34 0.89
N ARG A 30 8.12 15.39 1.54
CA ARG A 30 8.70 14.40 2.45
C ARG A 30 9.01 13.08 1.75
N TYR A 31 9.69 13.15 0.60
CA TYR A 31 9.89 12.00 -0.28
C TYR A 31 10.66 10.85 0.37
N GLU A 32 11.40 11.09 1.46
CA GLU A 32 12.04 10.02 2.24
C GLU A 32 11.02 9.02 2.83
N LYS A 33 9.74 9.41 2.95
CA LYS A 33 8.65 8.58 3.45
C LYS A 33 8.03 7.64 2.42
N LEU A 34 8.42 7.75 1.15
CA LEU A 34 7.97 6.81 0.12
C LEU A 34 8.44 5.38 0.42
N LYS A 35 9.62 5.20 1.04
CA LYS A 35 10.12 3.88 1.46
C LYS A 35 9.18 3.23 2.48
N ASP A 36 8.76 4.00 3.48
CA ASP A 36 7.84 3.54 4.53
C ASP A 36 6.48 3.14 3.92
N ILE A 37 5.97 3.89 2.94
CA ILE A 37 4.74 3.51 2.22
C ILE A 37 4.92 2.20 1.44
N VAL A 38 6.03 2.04 0.72
CA VAL A 38 6.29 0.81 -0.05
C VAL A 38 6.37 -0.41 0.88
N GLU A 39 7.04 -0.30 2.02
CA GLU A 39 7.10 -1.38 3.02
C GLU A 39 5.69 -1.74 3.52
N HIS A 40 4.84 -0.75 3.85
CA HIS A 40 3.49 -1.04 4.31
C HIS A 40 2.56 -1.61 3.23
N ILE A 41 2.75 -1.25 1.95
CA ILE A 41 2.03 -1.89 0.84
C ILE A 41 2.44 -3.35 0.73
N ASN A 42 3.74 -3.65 0.84
CA ASN A 42 4.22 -5.02 0.80
C ASN A 42 3.70 -5.84 1.98
N ASP A 43 3.74 -5.29 3.21
CA ASP A 43 3.15 -5.94 4.40
C ASP A 43 1.66 -6.26 4.17
N TYR A 44 0.91 -5.34 3.56
CA TYR A 44 -0.51 -5.53 3.26
C TYR A 44 -0.73 -6.62 2.21
N VAL A 45 0.07 -6.63 1.15
CA VAL A 45 0.01 -7.65 0.09
C VAL A 45 0.40 -9.02 0.63
N GLU A 46 1.48 -9.14 1.40
CA GLU A 46 1.89 -10.40 2.02
C GLU A 46 0.82 -10.91 2.99
N ALA A 47 0.25 -10.04 3.82
CA ALA A 47 -0.83 -10.43 4.72
C ALA A 47 -2.09 -10.89 3.99
N GLU A 48 -2.45 -10.27 2.87
CA GLU A 48 -3.60 -10.69 2.05
C GLU A 48 -3.28 -11.99 1.28
N LEU A 49 -2.06 -12.17 0.77
CA LEU A 49 -1.64 -13.38 0.06
C LEU A 49 -1.50 -14.59 0.99
N ASP A 50 -1.05 -14.40 2.25
CA ASP A 50 -1.00 -15.47 3.26
C ASP A 50 -2.40 -15.99 3.66
N ILE A 51 -3.46 -15.20 3.40
CA ILE A 51 -4.85 -15.61 3.64
C ILE A 51 -5.37 -16.53 2.52
N PHE A 52 -4.77 -16.48 1.32
CA PHE A 52 -5.07 -17.43 0.27
C PHE A 52 -4.05 -18.58 0.34
N PRO A 53 -4.44 -19.80 0.75
CA PRO A 53 -3.56 -20.94 0.59
C PRO A 53 -3.11 -20.99 -0.87
N SER A 54 -1.82 -21.22 -1.12
CA SER A 54 -1.18 -21.16 -2.45
C SER A 54 -1.98 -21.84 -3.57
N ASP A 55 -2.75 -22.85 -3.18
CA ASP A 55 -3.57 -23.69 -4.03
C ASP A 55 -4.78 -22.92 -4.59
N GLU A 56 -5.39 -21.99 -3.84
CA GLU A 56 -6.53 -21.17 -4.31
C GLU A 56 -6.10 -20.08 -5.29
N ILE A 57 -4.91 -19.48 -5.11
CA ILE A 57 -4.36 -18.54 -6.10
C ILE A 57 -4.02 -19.28 -7.38
N TYR A 58 -3.40 -20.46 -7.28
CA TYR A 58 -3.12 -21.31 -8.45
C TYR A 58 -4.41 -21.70 -9.18
N GLU A 59 -5.47 -22.09 -8.46
CA GLU A 59 -6.77 -22.40 -9.07
C GLU A 59 -7.44 -21.17 -9.68
N LEU A 60 -7.33 -19.99 -9.07
CA LEU A 60 -7.86 -18.74 -9.63
C LEU A 60 -7.13 -18.34 -10.92
N MET A 61 -5.79 -18.50 -10.99
CA MET A 61 -5.01 -18.22 -12.20
C MET A 61 -5.28 -19.24 -13.32
N ILE A 62 -5.48 -20.52 -12.99
CA ILE A 62 -5.91 -21.54 -13.95
C ILE A 62 -7.32 -21.26 -14.47
N ASN A 63 -8.26 -20.92 -13.59
CA ASN A 63 -9.66 -20.63 -13.97
C ASN A 63 -9.83 -19.31 -14.74
N ALA A 64 -8.93 -18.36 -14.57
CA ALA A 64 -8.87 -17.11 -15.35
C ALA A 64 -8.29 -17.30 -16.77
N GLY A 65 -7.74 -18.47 -17.09
CA GLY A 65 -7.17 -18.77 -18.40
C GLY A 65 -5.76 -18.19 -18.63
N ASP A 66 -5.03 -17.85 -17.57
CA ASP A 66 -3.70 -17.22 -17.61
C ASP A 66 -2.54 -18.24 -17.58
N PHE A 67 -2.79 -19.47 -18.04
CA PHE A 67 -1.76 -20.47 -18.32
C PHE A 67 -1.92 -20.99 -19.74
N ASP A 68 -1.00 -20.60 -20.61
CA ASP A 68 -0.66 -21.27 -21.87
C ASP A 68 0.70 -21.97 -21.70
#